data_AF-A0A014LJ86-F1
#
_entry.id   AF-A0A014LJ86-F1
#
_cell.length_a   1.000
_cell.length_b   1.000
_cell.length_c   1.000
_cell.angle_alpha   90.00
_cell.angle_beta   90.00
_cell.angle_gamma   90.00
#
_symmetry.space_group_name_H-M   'P 1'
#
loop_
_entity.id
_entity.type
_entity.pdbx_description
1 polymer ?
#
loop_
_entity_poly.entity_id
_entity_poly.type
_entity_poly.pdbx_seq_one_letter_code
_entity_poly.pdbx_strand_id
1 'polypeptide(L)'
;MSISLAKTTRSFTILMQHGTVHAVLLTPAGDQERSRLRAEWYMKDCRDMIEVRAIDGYDASVQAMPLAERRVVIKTYLDHDENNTFRDASRIYRSFRDYVRSLTPEERAAQFNPDLANNPPVGPLIHFAFIETMRELGEPIPA
;
A
#
# COMPACT_ATOMS: atom_id res chain seq x y z
N MET A 1 23.88 -31.42 -0.35
CA MET A 1 22.71 -31.24 -1.25
C MET A 1 22.18 -29.83 -1.08
N SER A 2 22.37 -28.95 -2.06
CA SER A 2 21.75 -27.61 -2.06
C SER A 2 20.36 -27.73 -2.66
N ILE A 3 19.33 -27.63 -1.82
CA ILE A 3 17.95 -27.52 -2.29
C ILE A 3 17.76 -26.08 -2.79
N SER A 4 17.81 -25.89 -4.11
CA SER A 4 17.27 -24.69 -4.74
C SER A 4 15.76 -24.88 -4.86
N LEU A 5 15.00 -24.36 -3.88
CA LEU A 5 13.56 -24.20 -4.04
C LEU A 5 13.36 -23.06 -5.03
N ALA A 6 13.08 -23.38 -6.29
CA ALA A 6 12.58 -22.40 -7.25
C ALA A 6 11.34 -21.74 -6.65
N LYS A 7 11.52 -20.51 -6.16
CA LYS A 7 10.52 -19.72 -5.46
C LYS A 7 9.61 -19.06 -6.51
N THR A 8 8.58 -19.77 -6.95
CA THR A 8 7.60 -19.26 -7.92
C THR A 8 6.65 -18.29 -7.24
N THR A 9 6.45 -17.11 -7.84
CA THR A 9 5.48 -16.12 -7.35
C THR A 9 4.04 -16.62 -7.44
N ARG A 10 3.28 -16.44 -6.36
CA ARG A 10 1.86 -16.80 -6.23
C ARG A 10 1.07 -15.60 -5.73
N SER A 11 -0.23 -15.61 -5.97
CA SER A 11 -1.13 -14.60 -5.41
C SER A 11 -1.48 -14.96 -3.96
N PHE A 12 -1.34 -13.98 -3.07
CA PHE A 12 -1.71 -14.07 -1.68
C PHE A 12 -2.76 -13.02 -1.35
N THR A 13 -3.74 -13.39 -0.54
CA THR A 13 -4.72 -12.49 0.06
C THR A 13 -4.35 -12.27 1.52
N ILE A 14 -4.04 -11.02 1.85
CA ILE A 14 -3.63 -10.58 3.17
C ILE A 14 -4.81 -9.92 3.85
N LEU A 15 -5.12 -10.37 5.07
CA LEU A 15 -6.16 -9.81 5.91
C LEU A 15 -5.51 -8.87 6.93
N MET A 16 -5.86 -7.60 6.87
CA MET A 16 -5.26 -6.55 7.68
C MET A 16 -6.32 -5.77 8.45
N GLN A 17 -5.93 -5.26 9.62
CA GLN A 17 -6.75 -4.33 10.39
C GLN A 17 -5.81 -3.37 11.13
N HIS A 18 -6.04 -2.06 11.02
CA HIS A 18 -5.23 -1.03 11.68
C HIS A 18 -3.71 -1.21 11.46
N GLY A 19 -3.30 -1.52 10.22
CA GLY A 19 -1.88 -1.75 9.88
C GLY A 19 -1.30 -3.06 10.41
N THR A 20 -2.11 -3.95 11.02
CA THR A 20 -1.65 -5.25 11.51
C THR A 20 -2.08 -6.37 10.57
N VAL A 21 -1.15 -7.23 10.19
CA VAL A 21 -1.44 -8.46 9.43
C VAL A 21 -2.00 -9.52 10.38
N HIS A 22 -3.19 -10.03 10.07
CA HIS A 22 -3.84 -11.07 10.87
C HIS A 22 -3.85 -12.44 10.21
N ALA A 23 -3.89 -12.47 8.88
CA ALA A 23 -3.80 -13.71 8.14
C ALA A 23 -3.18 -13.48 6.77
N VAL A 24 -2.50 -14.53 6.29
CA VAL A 24 -1.91 -14.60 4.95
C VAL A 24 -2.40 -15.90 4.32
N LEU A 25 -3.19 -15.77 3.26
CA LEU A 25 -3.81 -16.89 2.59
C LEU A 25 -3.36 -16.93 1.13
N LEU A 26 -3.30 -18.10 0.51
CA LEU A 26 -3.24 -18.16 -0.95
C LEU A 26 -4.55 -17.59 -1.51
N THR A 27 -4.47 -16.71 -2.50
CA THR A 27 -5.66 -16.13 -3.13
C THR A 27 -6.44 -17.26 -3.80
N PRO A 28 -7.73 -17.44 -3.47
CA PRO A 28 -8.55 -18.45 -4.12
C PRO A 28 -8.62 -18.21 -5.63
N ALA A 29 -8.55 -19.28 -6.42
CA ALA A 29 -8.59 -19.18 -7.87
C ALA A 29 -10.00 -18.88 -8.40
N GLY A 30 -11.05 -19.31 -7.68
CA GLY A 30 -12.44 -19.14 -8.09
C GLY A 30 -13.09 -17.85 -7.55
N ASP A 31 -13.87 -17.18 -8.39
CA ASP A 31 -14.57 -15.94 -8.02
C ASP A 31 -15.58 -16.14 -6.87
N GLN A 32 -16.21 -17.32 -6.79
CA GLN A 32 -17.12 -17.67 -5.71
C GLN A 32 -16.41 -17.73 -4.35
N GLU A 33 -15.24 -18.38 -4.31
CA GLU A 33 -14.43 -18.50 -3.09
C GLU A 33 -13.87 -17.14 -2.66
N ARG A 34 -13.42 -16.32 -3.62
CA ARG A 34 -12.99 -14.94 -3.36
C ARG A 34 -14.13 -14.08 -2.81
N SER A 35 -15.33 -14.23 -3.37
CA SER A 35 -16.53 -13.52 -2.91
C SER A 35 -16.94 -13.94 -1.51
N ARG A 36 -16.87 -15.25 -1.21
CA ARG A 36 -17.13 -15.78 0.13
C ARG A 36 -16.11 -15.27 1.14
N LEU A 37 -14.82 -15.31 0.80
CA LEU A 37 -13.75 -14.77 1.63
C LEU A 37 -13.99 -13.28 1.90
N ARG A 38 -14.38 -12.51 0.88
CA ARG A 38 -14.75 -11.10 1.04
C ARG A 38 -15.95 -10.92 1.98
N ALA A 39 -17.02 -11.68 1.79
CA ALA A 39 -18.20 -11.59 2.65
C ALA A 39 -17.87 -11.96 4.11
N GLU A 40 -17.11 -13.03 4.32
CA GLU A 40 -16.77 -13.50 5.66
C GLU A 40 -15.87 -12.52 6.42
N TRP A 41 -14.90 -11.90 5.75
CA TRP A 41 -13.85 -11.15 6.44
C TRP A 41 -14.00 -9.63 6.34
N TYR A 42 -14.41 -9.12 5.19
CA TYR A 42 -14.66 -7.68 5.03
C TYR A 42 -15.99 -7.28 5.68
N MET A 43 -17.07 -8.04 5.47
CA MET A 43 -18.39 -7.64 5.97
C MET A 43 -18.66 -7.99 7.43
N LYS A 44 -18.02 -9.03 7.97
CA LYS A 44 -18.23 -9.45 9.37
C LYS A 44 -17.25 -8.77 10.33
N ASP A 45 -15.97 -8.73 9.96
CA ASP A 45 -14.89 -8.30 10.84
C ASP A 45 -14.28 -6.94 10.44
N CYS A 46 -14.81 -6.29 9.40
CA CYS A 46 -14.33 -5.01 8.87
C CYS A 46 -12.82 -5.00 8.56
N ARG A 47 -12.29 -6.13 8.09
CA ARG A 47 -10.86 -6.26 7.78
C ARG A 47 -10.57 -5.88 6.34
N ASP A 48 -9.51 -5.12 6.16
CA ASP A 48 -8.98 -4.82 4.84
C ASP A 48 -8.43 -6.09 4.19
N MET A 49 -8.79 -6.29 2.93
CA MET A 49 -8.25 -7.35 2.10
C MET A 49 -7.34 -6.77 1.03
N ILE A 50 -6.10 -7.23 1.03
CA ILE A 50 -5.06 -6.80 0.10
C ILE A 50 -4.53 -8.02 -0.62
N GLU A 51 -4.57 -7.98 -1.95
CA GLU A 51 -4.00 -9.05 -2.76
C GLU A 51 -2.64 -8.61 -3.30
N VAL A 52 -1.65 -9.49 -3.15
CA VAL A 52 -0.27 -9.26 -3.59
C VAL A 52 0.27 -10.50 -4.31
N ARG A 53 1.23 -10.29 -5.21
CA ARG A 53 2.00 -11.39 -5.80
C ARG A 53 3.35 -11.46 -5.11
N ALA A 54 3.59 -12.57 -4.43
CA ALA A 54 4.77 -12.76 -3.61
C ALA A 54 5.28 -14.19 -3.74
N ILE A 55 6.51 -14.41 -3.28
CA ILE A 55 7.15 -15.72 -3.29
C ILE A 55 6.63 -16.61 -2.16
N ASP A 56 6.42 -16.02 -0.98
CA ASP A 56 5.93 -16.69 0.21
C ASP A 56 5.09 -15.72 1.07
N GLY A 57 4.51 -16.22 2.16
CA GLY A 57 3.62 -15.43 2.99
C GLY A 57 4.32 -14.28 3.75
N TYR A 58 5.62 -14.39 3.99
CA TYR A 58 6.39 -13.33 4.62
C TYR A 58 6.60 -12.16 3.65
N ASP A 59 7.07 -12.46 2.44
CA ASP A 59 7.18 -11.49 1.35
C ASP A 59 5.82 -10.84 1.05
N ALA A 60 4.74 -11.62 1.04
CA ALA A 60 3.39 -11.11 0.87
C ALA A 60 2.99 -10.11 1.97
N SER A 61 3.33 -10.40 3.23
CA SER A 61 3.02 -9.52 4.36
C SER A 61 3.77 -8.19 4.24
N VAL A 62 5.06 -8.25 3.93
CA VAL A 62 5.90 -7.05 3.75
C VAL A 62 5.37 -6.17 2.62
N GLN A 63 4.95 -6.78 1.50
CA GLN A 63 4.38 -6.04 0.36
C GLN A 63 2.99 -5.47 0.64
N ALA A 64 2.18 -6.09 1.50
CA ALA A 64 0.82 -5.63 1.78
C ALA A 64 0.78 -4.37 2.67
N MET A 65 1.76 -4.19 3.56
CA MET A 65 1.85 -3.04 4.47
C MET A 65 1.79 -1.68 3.74
N PRO A 66 2.68 -1.36 2.78
CA PRO A 66 2.62 -0.08 2.06
C PRO A 66 1.33 0.10 1.25
N LEU A 67 0.72 -0.99 0.77
CA LEU A 67 -0.58 -0.92 0.08
C LEU A 67 -1.71 -0.55 1.03
N ALA A 68 -1.67 -1.04 2.28
CA ALA A 68 -2.62 -0.69 3.32
C ALA A 68 -2.49 0.78 3.70
N GLU A 69 -1.26 1.23 3.98
CA GLU A 69 -0.95 2.62 4.31
C GLU A 69 -1.43 3.57 3.19
N ARG A 70 -1.14 3.25 1.92
CA ARG A 70 -1.60 4.05 0.78
C ARG A 70 -3.13 4.18 0.73
N ARG A 71 -3.86 3.09 1.00
CA ARG A 71 -5.35 3.13 1.04
C ARG A 71 -5.86 4.05 2.14
N VAL A 72 -5.22 4.03 3.32
CA VAL A 72 -5.54 4.93 4.42
C VAL A 72 -5.32 6.38 4.01
N VAL A 73 -4.16 6.70 3.45
CA VAL A 73 -3.84 8.07 3.01
C VAL A 73 -4.82 8.57 1.93
N ILE A 74 -5.17 7.71 0.96
CA ILE A 74 -6.19 8.03 -0.04
C ILE A 74 -7.55 8.26 0.60
N LYS A 75 -7.94 7.43 1.58
CA LYS A 75 -9.21 7.62 2.31
C LYS A 75 -9.22 8.93 3.09
N THR A 76 -8.14 9.25 3.80
CA THR A 76 -8.00 10.54 4.51
C THR A 76 -8.15 11.72 3.56
N TYR A 77 -7.59 11.65 2.34
CA TYR A 77 -7.82 12.67 1.32
C TYR A 77 -9.30 12.79 0.94
N LEU A 78 -10.00 11.68 0.73
CA LEU A 78 -11.43 11.66 0.39
C LEU A 78 -12.31 12.18 1.53
N ASP A 79 -11.94 11.92 2.79
CA ASP A 79 -12.66 12.43 3.96
C ASP A 79 -12.63 13.98 4.02
N HIS A 80 -11.72 14.62 3.29
CA HIS A 80 -11.62 16.08 3.15
C HIS A 80 -12.13 16.64 1.81
N ASP A 81 -12.40 15.79 0.82
CA ASP A 81 -12.90 16.18 -0.50
C ASP A 81 -13.92 15.15 -1.02
N GLU A 82 -15.17 15.31 -0.57
CA GLU A 82 -16.28 14.41 -0.87
C GLU A 82 -16.67 14.38 -2.36
N ASN A 83 -16.23 15.37 -3.15
CA ASN A 83 -16.49 15.42 -4.60
C ASN A 83 -15.55 14.51 -5.39
N ASN A 84 -14.54 13.96 -4.72
CA ASN A 84 -13.50 13.18 -5.35
C ASN A 84 -13.83 11.68 -5.26
N THR A 85 -13.44 10.93 -6.28
CA THR A 85 -13.59 9.48 -6.25
C THR A 85 -12.31 8.82 -5.77
N PHE A 86 -12.40 7.63 -5.20
CA PHE A 86 -11.19 6.83 -4.87
C PHE A 86 -10.28 6.64 -6.10
N ARG A 87 -10.86 6.55 -7.30
CA ARG A 87 -10.11 6.44 -8.56
C ARG A 87 -9.30 7.71 -8.85
N ASP A 88 -9.90 8.87 -8.66
CA ASP A 88 -9.27 10.17 -8.88
C ASP A 88 -8.21 10.47 -7.83
N ALA A 89 -8.50 10.25 -6.55
CA ALA A 89 -7.52 10.34 -5.48
C ALA A 89 -6.32 9.39 -5.71
N SER A 90 -6.57 8.17 -6.16
CA SER A 90 -5.51 7.22 -6.57
C SER A 90 -4.70 7.73 -7.76
N ARG A 91 -5.32 8.47 -8.70
CA ARG A 91 -4.63 9.07 -9.85
C ARG A 91 -3.74 10.23 -9.40
N ILE A 92 -4.25 11.11 -8.54
CA ILE A 92 -3.50 12.21 -7.93
C ILE A 92 -2.29 11.66 -7.16
N TYR A 93 -2.49 10.62 -6.35
CA TYR A 93 -1.40 9.94 -5.65
C TYR A 93 -0.31 9.45 -6.61
N ARG A 94 -0.70 8.78 -7.71
CA ARG A 94 0.26 8.32 -8.72
C ARG A 94 1.02 9.47 -9.36
N SER A 95 0.35 10.59 -9.67
CA SER A 95 1.02 11.79 -10.18
C SER A 95 2.09 12.32 -9.22
N PHE A 96 1.81 12.35 -7.91
CA PHE A 96 2.83 12.73 -6.93
C PHE A 96 3.98 11.74 -6.88
N ARG A 97 3.68 10.44 -6.93
CA ARG A 97 4.72 9.42 -6.93
C ARG A 97 5.61 9.49 -8.16
N ASP A 98 5.05 9.74 -9.34
CA ASP A 98 5.80 9.95 -10.58
C ASP A 98 6.68 11.20 -10.49
N TYR A 99 6.14 12.30 -9.95
CA TYR A 99 6.90 13.52 -9.66
C TYR A 99 8.09 13.24 -8.73
N VAL A 100 7.85 12.62 -7.58
CA VAL A 100 8.91 12.33 -6.59
C VAL A 100 9.97 11.39 -7.17
N ARG A 101 9.57 10.41 -7.99
CA ARG A 101 10.51 9.53 -8.70
C ARG A 101 11.38 10.27 -9.72
N SER A 102 10.88 11.35 -10.30
CA SER A 102 11.63 12.15 -11.28
C SER A 102 12.73 13.01 -10.65
N LEU A 103 12.66 13.26 -9.34
CA LEU A 103 13.65 14.03 -8.60
C LEU A 103 14.98 13.25 -8.46
N THR A 104 16.06 13.96 -8.20
CA THR A 104 17.32 13.36 -7.70
C THR A 104 17.20 12.97 -6.22
N PRO A 105 18.08 12.10 -5.69
CA PRO A 105 18.09 11.78 -4.26
C PRO A 105 18.26 13.03 -3.37
N GLU A 106 19.10 13.98 -3.78
CA GLU A 106 19.33 15.23 -3.06
C GLU A 106 18.08 16.12 -3.05
N GLU A 107 17.41 16.26 -4.20
CA GLU A 107 16.15 17.00 -4.29
C GLU A 107 15.05 16.34 -3.47
N ARG A 108 14.98 14.99 -3.46
CA ARG A 108 14.02 14.28 -2.62
C ARG A 108 14.23 14.58 -1.15
N ALA A 109 15.47 14.46 -0.67
CA ALA A 109 15.80 14.73 0.72
C ALA A 109 15.53 16.19 1.11
N ALA A 110 15.83 17.15 0.23
CA ALA A 110 15.62 18.57 0.48
C ALA A 110 14.13 18.98 0.47
N GLN A 111 13.30 18.33 -0.35
CA GLN A 111 11.87 18.61 -0.46
C GLN A 111 11.01 17.78 0.49
N PHE A 112 11.56 16.73 1.09
CA PHE A 112 10.86 15.94 2.10
C PHE A 112 10.52 16.82 3.30
N ASN A 113 9.23 16.86 3.64
CA ASN A 113 8.74 17.58 4.81
C ASN A 113 7.81 16.64 5.63
N PRO A 114 8.18 16.29 6.87
CA PRO A 114 7.37 15.43 7.72
C PRO A 114 6.04 16.08 8.14
N ASP A 115 5.99 17.41 8.23
CA ASP A 115 4.79 18.14 8.64
C ASP A 115 3.67 18.10 7.59
N LEU A 116 4.02 17.80 6.32
CA LEU A 116 3.02 17.63 5.26
C LEU A 116 2.03 16.50 5.57
N ALA A 117 2.44 15.48 6.35
CA ALA A 117 1.57 14.39 6.76
C ALA A 117 0.30 14.86 7.48
N ASN A 118 0.36 16.01 8.15
CA ASN A 118 -0.72 16.57 8.96
C ASN A 118 -1.43 17.75 8.29
N ASN A 119 -1.12 18.06 7.02
CA ASN A 119 -1.65 19.22 6.31
C ASN A 119 -2.62 18.81 5.18
N PRO A 120 -3.89 18.50 5.49
CA PRO A 120 -4.87 18.07 4.51
C PRO A 120 -5.26 19.21 3.53
N PRO A 121 -5.86 18.87 2.37
CA PRO A 121 -6.18 17.50 1.95
C PRO A 121 -4.99 16.80 1.28
N VAL A 122 -4.14 17.54 0.57
CA VAL A 122 -3.13 16.96 -0.34
C VAL A 122 -1.82 16.57 0.37
N GLY A 123 -1.47 17.23 1.48
CA GLY A 123 -0.21 17.01 2.19
C GLY A 123 0.07 15.53 2.52
N PRO A 124 -0.88 14.77 3.09
CA PRO A 124 -0.71 13.34 3.34
C PRO A 124 -0.35 12.53 2.09
N LEU A 125 -0.97 12.84 0.94
CA LEU A 125 -0.71 12.14 -0.32
C LEU A 125 0.72 12.37 -0.81
N ILE A 126 1.19 13.62 -0.77
CA ILE A 126 2.55 13.98 -1.18
C ILE A 126 3.56 13.36 -0.23
N HIS A 127 3.36 13.53 1.08
CA HIS A 127 4.24 12.98 2.11
C HIS A 127 4.40 11.47 1.96
N PHE A 128 3.30 10.74 1.76
CA PHE A 128 3.37 9.30 1.56
C PHE A 128 4.02 8.90 0.23
N ALA A 129 3.83 9.68 -0.84
CA ALA A 129 4.52 9.45 -2.11
C ALA A 129 6.05 9.58 -1.97
N PHE A 130 6.55 10.49 -1.12
CA PHE A 130 7.95 10.54 -0.74
C PHE A 130 8.42 9.28 -0.01
N ILE A 131 7.75 8.91 1.08
CA ILE A 131 8.10 7.73 1.87
C ILE A 131 8.14 6.47 1.00
N GLU A 132 7.12 6.25 0.18
CA GLU A 132 7.04 5.06 -0.66
C GLU A 132 8.15 5.05 -1.70
N THR A 133 8.42 6.18 -2.35
CA THR A 133 9.47 6.28 -3.36
C THR A 133 10.86 6.08 -2.76
N MET A 134 11.15 6.71 -1.62
CA MET A 134 12.44 6.57 -0.95
C MET A 134 12.66 5.14 -0.46
N ARG A 135 11.63 4.50 0.10
CA ARG A 135 11.67 3.08 0.49
C ARG A 135 11.96 2.16 -0.69
N GLU A 136 11.35 2.41 -1.85
CA GLU A 136 11.58 1.63 -3.07
C GLU A 136 12.97 1.80 -3.66
N LEU A 137 13.54 3.01 -3.55
CA LEU A 137 14.88 3.32 -4.03
C LEU A 137 15.98 2.96 -3.01
N GLY A 138 15.61 2.50 -1.81
CA GLY A 138 16.56 2.17 -0.74
C GLY A 138 17.20 3.40 -0.09
N GLU A 139 16.54 4.55 -0.17
CA GLU A 139 17.00 5.82 0.37
C GLU A 139 16.60 5.98 1.85
N PRO A 140 17.40 6.68 2.66
CA PRO A 140 17.06 6.97 4.05
C PRO A 140 15.87 7.92 4.12
N ILE A 141 14.85 7.58 4.91
CA ILE A 141 13.71 8.46 5.18
C ILE A 141 14.13 9.41 6.32
N PRO A 142 14.18 10.75 6.10
CA PRO A 142 14.50 11.70 7.15
C PRO A 142 13.48 11.63 8.30
N ALA A 143 13.95 11.80 9.53
CA ALA A 143 13.12 11.77 10.74
C ALA A 143 12.30 13.06 10.91
#